data_AF-A0A256LCF8-F1
#
_entry.id   AF-A0A256LCF8-F1
#
_cell.length_a   1.000
_cell.length_b   1.000
_cell.length_c   1.000
_cell.angle_alpha   90.00
_cell.angle_beta   90.00
_cell.angle_gamma   90.00
#
_symmetry.space_group_name_H-M   'P 1'
#
loop_
_entity.id
_entity.type
_entity.pdbx_description
1 polymer ?
#
loop_
_entity_poly.entity_id
_entity_poly.type
_entity_poly.pdbx_seq_one_letter_code
_entity_poly.pdbx_strand_id
1 'polypeptide(L)' 'MRLTLKALRANQNMTQAEAAKAIGVSEFTWSNYEKGKTYPDVLVIKKIEKVFHVSYADIIFLPQNTIKS' A
#
# COMPACT_ATOMS: atom_id res chain seq x y z
N MET A 1 12.01 -2.52 -9.51
CA MET A 1 10.68 -2.72 -10.15
C MET A 1 9.65 -2.17 -9.18
N ARG A 2 8.70 -1.34 -9.63
CA ARG A 2 7.72 -0.73 -8.71
C ARG A 2 6.43 -1.57 -8.64
N LEU A 3 5.88 -1.73 -7.43
CA LEU A 3 4.71 -2.56 -7.13
C LEU A 3 3.60 -1.73 -6.49
N THR A 4 2.34 -2.09 -6.77
CA THR A 4 1.19 -1.53 -6.07
C THR A 4 1.00 -2.21 -4.71
N LEU A 5 0.29 -1.57 -3.77
CA LEU A 5 -0.04 -2.19 -2.48
C LEU A 5 -0.81 -3.51 -2.63
N LYS A 6 -1.69 -3.59 -3.64
CA LYS A 6 -2.39 -4.83 -3.98
C LYS A 6 -1.43 -5.94 -4.40
N ALA A 7 -0.40 -5.61 -5.18
CA ALA A 7 0.63 -6.58 -5.58
C ALA A 7 1.46 -7.04 -4.38
N LEU A 8 1.83 -6.12 -3.47
CA LEU A 8 2.56 -6.47 -2.24
C LEU A 8 1.81 -7.51 -1.39
N ARG A 9 0.52 -7.30 -1.14
CA ARG A 9 -0.28 -8.29 -0.37
C ARG A 9 -0.49 -9.59 -1.14
N ALA A 10 -0.70 -9.52 -2.46
CA ALA A 10 -0.94 -10.70 -3.28
C ALA A 10 0.31 -11.60 -3.33
N ASN A 11 1.50 -11.01 -3.38
CA ASN A 11 2.77 -11.74 -3.32
C ASN A 11 2.97 -12.49 -1.99
N GLN A 12 2.31 -12.04 -0.91
CA GLN A 12 2.32 -12.71 0.39
C GLN A 12 1.03 -13.52 0.65
N ASN A 13 0.17 -13.72 -0.36
CA ASN A 13 -1.14 -14.38 -0.22
C ASN A 13 -2.05 -13.78 0.87
N MET A 14 -1.92 -12.48 1.12
CA MET A 14 -2.70 -11.76 2.14
C MET A 14 -3.99 -11.16 1.54
N THR A 15 -5.06 -11.24 2.32
CA THR A 15 -6.28 -10.44 2.16
C THR A 15 -6.03 -8.96 2.53
N GLN A 16 -6.97 -8.06 2.19
CA GLN A 16 -6.89 -6.66 2.62
C GLN A 16 -6.93 -6.52 4.15
N ALA A 17 -7.74 -7.34 4.83
CA ALA A 17 -7.85 -7.36 6.29
C ALA A 17 -6.54 -7.78 6.97
N GLU A 18 -5.87 -8.82 6.45
CA GLU A 18 -4.58 -9.29 7.00
C GLU A 18 -3.47 -8.26 6.80
N ALA A 19 -3.38 -7.66 5.61
CA ALA A 19 -2.41 -6.61 5.32
C ALA A 19 -2.63 -5.38 6.21
N ALA A 20 -3.88 -4.97 6.40
CA ALA A 20 -4.24 -3.87 7.27
C ALA A 20 -3.87 -4.15 8.73
N LYS A 21 -4.16 -5.37 9.21
CA LYS A 21 -3.80 -5.83 10.56
C LYS A 21 -2.28 -5.84 10.75
N ALA A 22 -1.51 -6.27 9.77
CA ALA A 22 -0.05 -6.34 9.84
C ALA A 22 0.63 -4.97 10.05
N ILE A 23 0.02 -3.90 9.53
CA ILE A 23 0.52 -2.52 9.72
C ILE A 23 -0.27 -1.73 10.77
N GLY A 24 -1.28 -2.33 11.39
CA GLY A 24 -2.09 -1.73 12.45
C GLY A 24 -2.99 -0.59 11.96
N VAL A 25 -3.65 -0.77 10.81
CA VAL A 25 -4.70 0.14 10.30
C VAL A 25 -6.00 -0.62 10.06
N SER A 26 -7.09 0.08 9.77
CA SER A 26 -8.35 -0.56 9.40
C SER A 26 -8.30 -1.13 7.96
N GLU A 27 -9.07 -2.18 7.69
CA GLU A 27 -9.22 -2.72 6.32
C GLU A 27 -9.68 -1.64 5.33
N PHE A 28 -10.62 -0.77 5.77
CA PHE A 28 -11.09 0.36 4.97
C PHE A 28 -9.95 1.33 4.61
N THR A 29 -9.07 1.63 5.56
CA THR A 29 -7.89 2.48 5.36
C THR A 29 -6.95 1.86 4.32
N TRP A 30 -6.64 0.56 4.43
CA TRP A 30 -5.83 -0.16 3.45
C TRP A 30 -6.48 -0.15 2.05
N SER A 31 -7.79 -0.39 1.97
CA SER A 31 -8.56 -0.33 0.71
C SER A 31 -8.49 1.04 0.04
N ASN A 32 -8.52 2.13 0.82
CA ASN A 32 -8.37 3.49 0.29
C ASN A 32 -6.96 3.75 -0.24
N TYR A 33 -5.93 3.21 0.41
CA TYR A 33 -4.56 3.29 -0.09
C TYR A 33 -4.40 2.55 -1.43
N GLU A 34 -4.94 1.33 -1.55
CA GLU A 34 -4.91 0.58 -2.82
C GLU A 34 -5.61 1.33 -3.98
N LYS A 35 -6.63 2.12 -3.65
CA LYS A 35 -7.40 2.92 -4.62
C LYS A 35 -6.83 4.33 -4.83
N GLY A 36 -5.77 4.72 -4.12
CA GLY A 36 -5.20 6.07 -4.17
C GLY A 36 -6.12 7.18 -3.63
N LYS A 37 -7.14 6.83 -2.82
CA LYS A 37 -8.08 7.81 -2.23
C LYS A 37 -7.46 8.59 -1.08
N THR A 38 -6.62 7.91 -0.31
CA THR A 38 -5.86 8.48 0.80
C THR A 38 -4.42 7.96 0.73
N TYR A 39 -3.51 8.62 1.41
CA TYR A 39 -2.09 8.26 1.44
C TYR A 39 -1.67 7.91 2.86
N PRO A 40 -0.83 6.88 3.05
CA PRO A 40 -0.25 6.57 4.35
C PRO A 40 0.73 7.68 4.77
N ASP A 41 0.79 7.94 6.08
CA ASP A 41 1.79 8.81 6.66
C ASP A 41 3.16 8.10 6.77
N VAL A 42 4.18 8.84 7.21
CA VAL A 42 5.55 8.32 7.36
C VAL A 42 5.63 7.12 8.31
N LEU A 43 4.80 7.07 9.36
CA LEU A 43 4.80 5.95 10.31
C LEU A 43 4.20 4.70 9.67
N VAL A 44 3.12 4.86 8.91
CA VAL A 44 2.47 3.76 8.18
C VAL A 44 3.37 3.26 7.05
N ILE A 45 4.06 4.15 6.32
CA ILE A 45 5.03 3.79 5.28
C ILE A 45 6.13 2.89 5.87
N LYS A 46 6.74 3.29 6.99
CA LYS A 46 7.78 2.47 7.66
C LYS A 46 7.28 1.07 8.04
N LYS A 47 6.01 0.95 8.44
CA LYS A 47 5.41 -0.36 8.73
C LYS A 47 5.20 -1.19 7.47
N ILE A 48 4.76 -0.57 6.37
CA ILE A 48 4.62 -1.23 5.06
C ILE A 48 5.99 -1.73 4.59
N GLU A 49 7.03 -0.90 4.65
CA GLU A 49 8.40 -1.29 4.30
C GLU A 49 8.87 -2.51 5.11
N LYS A 50 8.61 -2.51 6.42
CA LYS A 50 8.98 -3.62 7.32
C LYS A 50 8.19 -4.91 7.06
N VAL A 51 6.88 -4.82 6.84
CA VAL A 51 6.02 -6.01 6.62
C VAL A 51 6.27 -6.63 5.25
N PHE A 52 6.41 -5.79 4.22
CA PHE A 52 6.52 -6.24 2.85
C PHE A 52 7.97 -6.36 2.35
N HIS A 53 8.95 -5.96 3.17
CA HIS A 53 10.38 -5.98 2.84
C HIS A 53 10.68 -5.23 1.54
N VAL A 54 10.09 -4.05 1.40
CA VAL A 54 10.22 -3.16 0.23
C VAL A 54 10.66 -1.78 0.64
N SER A 55 11.29 -1.03 -0.25
CA SER A 55 11.55 0.40 -0.07
C SER A 55 10.36 1.23 -0.52
N TYR A 56 10.11 2.37 0.11
CA TYR A 56 9.13 3.36 -0.35
C TYR A 56 9.27 3.70 -1.84
N ALA A 57 10.50 3.80 -2.36
CA ALA A 57 10.76 4.09 -3.77
C ALA A 57 10.20 3.01 -4.74
N ASP A 58 9.99 1.80 -4.23
CA ASP A 58 9.44 0.68 -4.96
C ASP A 58 7.90 0.59 -4.89
N ILE A 59 7.23 1.47 -4.13
CA ILE A 59 5.77 1.42 -3.94
C ILE A 59 5.07 2.47 -4.82
N ILE A 60 4.05 2.02 -5.54
CA ILE A 60 3.17 2.88 -6.34
C ILE A 60 1.93 3.22 -5.51
N PHE A 61 1.85 4.46 -5.02
CA PHE A 61 0.68 5.01 -4.33
C PHE A 61 -0.29 5.76 -5.25
N LEU A 62 0.19 6.23 -6.41
CA LEU A 62 -0.59 7.00 -7.38
C LEU A 62 -0.93 6.13 -8.59
N PRO A 63 -2.22 5.86 -8.90
CA PRO A 63 -2.58 5.34 -10.22
C PRO A 63 -2.26 6.42 -11.27
N GLN A 64 -1.52 6.07 -12.33
CA GLN A 64 -1.18 6.99 -13.43
C GLN A 64 -2.47 7.53 -14.06
N ASN A 65 -2.94 8.72 -13.67
CA ASN A 65 -4.07 9.41 -14.31
C ASN A 65 -4.22 10.89 -13.90
N THR A 66 -3.13 11.60 -13.56
CA THR A 66 -3.20 13.04 -13.19
C THR A 66 -2.73 14.00 -14.28
N ILE A 67 -2.46 13.52 -15.51
CA ILE A 67 -2.31 14.43 -16.66
C ILE A 67 -3.55 14.26 -17.53
N LYS A 68 -4.57 15.10 -17.30
CA LYS A 68 -5.52 15.41 -18.37
C LYS A 68 -4.76 16.28 -19.37
N SER A 69 -4.53 15.74 -20.57
CA SER A 69 -4.11 16.52 -21.74
C SER A 69 -5.08 17.66 -22.02
#